data_AF-A0A957DWG4-F1
#
_entry.id   AF-A0A957DWG4-F1
#
_cell.length_a   1.000
_cell.length_b   1.000
_cell.length_c   1.000
_cell.angle_alpha   90.00
_cell.angle_beta   90.00
_cell.angle_gamma   90.00
#
_symmetry.space_group_name_H-M   'P 1'
#
loop_
_entity.id
_entity.type
_entity.pdbx_description
1 polymer ?
#
loop_
_entity_poly.entity_id
_entity_poly.type
_entity_poly.pdbx_seq_one_letter_code
_entity_poly.pdbx_strand_id
1 'polypeptide(L)'
;FSFEGLGDMAGMDSMIMTQIEGTSYMEVPGLGCITTTEGDMMGEDFADSMDASQFMEEVGEAELVGEETINGIDTLHYTFDETALQNEMSELNWAQGDVYIAKEGNYVVRFRMEGEGNVSDALMALDQGDTMTETLIGQMVIQMDISNINEPVNITIPEACENSGAGNSEYPILEDAAEYSSFGSFVTYTTETAFADIVTFYQENLAAQGWVYDEGESLILENSTALMYFTLDERTLTVTVTEISG
;
A
#
# COMPACT_ATOMS: atom_id res chain seq x y z
N PHE A 1 -6.73 -6.47 -11.43
CA PHE A 1 -7.44 -7.21 -10.37
C PHE A 1 -8.92 -6.92 -10.47
N SER A 2 -9.78 -7.95 -10.63
CA SER A 2 -11.23 -7.80 -10.43
C SER A 2 -11.70 -8.87 -9.46
N PHE A 3 -12.17 -8.46 -8.29
CA PHE A 3 -12.77 -9.35 -7.32
C PHE A 3 -14.28 -9.39 -7.57
N GLU A 4 -14.76 -10.33 -8.39
CA GLU A 4 -16.19 -10.55 -8.59
C GLU A 4 -16.74 -11.43 -7.46
N GLY A 5 -16.99 -10.84 -6.29
CA GLY A 5 -17.51 -11.60 -5.13
C GLY A 5 -18.08 -10.80 -3.96
N LEU A 6 -18.16 -9.47 -4.03
CA LEU A 6 -18.58 -8.64 -2.89
C LEU A 6 -19.68 -7.66 -3.28
N GLY A 7 -20.92 -8.16 -3.31
CA GLY A 7 -22.13 -7.35 -3.50
C GLY A 7 -22.41 -6.32 -2.40
N ASP A 8 -21.66 -6.33 -1.29
CA ASP A 8 -21.77 -5.37 -0.19
C ASP A 8 -20.56 -4.41 -0.07
N MET A 9 -19.60 -4.45 -1.01
CA MET A 9 -18.53 -3.44 -1.12
C MET A 9 -18.88 -2.29 -2.08
N ALA A 10 -20.17 -2.04 -2.32
CA ALA A 10 -20.66 -1.01 -3.23
C ALA A 10 -20.43 0.45 -2.75
N GLY A 11 -19.50 0.69 -1.82
CA GLY A 11 -19.18 2.00 -1.26
C GLY A 11 -17.69 2.29 -1.06
N MET A 12 -16.78 1.36 -1.34
CA MET A 12 -15.37 1.70 -1.49
C MET A 12 -15.15 2.08 -2.96
N ASP A 13 -15.33 3.36 -3.25
CA ASP A 13 -14.86 3.93 -4.52
C ASP A 13 -13.38 3.54 -4.72
N SER A 14 -12.98 3.34 -5.97
CA SER A 14 -11.63 2.91 -6.34
C SER A 14 -10.55 3.78 -5.67
N MET A 15 -9.62 3.15 -4.95
CA MET A 15 -8.43 3.82 -4.45
C MET A 15 -7.39 3.95 -5.57
N ILE A 16 -6.72 5.09 -5.66
CA ILE A 16 -5.62 5.30 -6.60
C ILE A 16 -4.32 5.32 -5.82
N MET A 17 -3.36 4.49 -6.22
CA MET A 17 -2.02 4.43 -5.62
C MET A 17 -0.96 4.73 -6.68
N THR A 18 0.09 5.45 -6.30
CA THR A 18 1.24 5.77 -7.15
C THR A 18 2.50 5.83 -6.29
N GLN A 19 3.59 5.21 -6.72
CA GLN A 19 4.89 5.30 -6.06
C GLN A 19 5.89 5.99 -6.99
N ILE A 20 6.58 7.02 -6.49
CA ILE A 20 7.60 7.79 -7.23
C ILE A 20 8.80 8.03 -6.31
N GLU A 21 9.99 7.60 -6.72
CA GLU A 21 11.26 7.82 -6.00
C GLU A 21 11.18 7.44 -4.50
N GLY A 22 10.51 6.33 -4.17
CA GLY A 22 10.36 5.85 -2.78
C GLY A 22 9.25 6.53 -1.96
N THR A 23 8.49 7.44 -2.57
CA THR A 23 7.30 8.05 -1.96
C THR A 23 6.03 7.41 -2.52
N SER A 24 5.18 6.90 -1.65
CA SER A 24 3.86 6.37 -1.99
C SER A 24 2.78 7.42 -1.77
N TYR A 25 1.94 7.60 -2.78
CA TYR A 25 0.78 8.49 -2.81
C TYR A 25 -0.46 7.62 -2.96
N MET A 26 -1.42 7.79 -2.07
CA MET A 26 -2.69 7.06 -2.10
C MET A 26 -3.85 8.05 -1.97
N GLU A 27 -4.70 8.11 -2.99
CA GLU A 27 -5.97 8.81 -2.92
C GLU A 27 -7.05 7.85 -2.42
N VAL A 28 -7.60 8.16 -1.24
CA VAL A 28 -8.71 7.41 -0.66
C VAL A 28 -9.97 8.27 -0.70
N PRO A 29 -11.03 7.83 -1.41
CA PRO A 29 -12.29 8.56 -1.48
C PRO A 29 -12.86 8.88 -0.09
N GLY A 30 -13.20 10.16 0.14
CA GLY A 30 -13.70 10.66 1.43
C GLY A 30 -12.64 10.92 2.51
N LEU A 31 -11.43 10.38 2.34
CA LEU A 31 -10.29 10.56 3.26
C LEU A 31 -9.24 11.53 2.69
N GLY A 32 -9.13 11.62 1.36
CA GLY A 32 -8.16 12.50 0.68
C GLY A 32 -6.84 11.79 0.41
N CYS A 33 -5.77 12.55 0.19
CA CYS A 33 -4.46 11.98 -0.09
C CYS A 33 -3.75 11.54 1.19
N ILE A 34 -3.20 10.33 1.17
CA ILE A 34 -2.22 9.80 2.10
C ILE A 34 -0.87 9.77 1.36
N THR A 35 0.16 10.37 1.95
CA THR A 35 1.54 10.22 1.47
C THR A 35 2.40 9.59 2.52
N THR A 36 3.30 8.72 2.10
CA THR A 36 4.35 8.18 2.97
C THR A 36 5.66 8.09 2.20
N THR A 37 6.75 8.49 2.83
CA THR A 37 8.12 8.18 2.38
C THR A 37 8.58 6.95 3.16
N GLU A 38 9.11 5.94 2.48
CA GLU A 38 9.58 4.65 3.04
C GLU A 38 8.49 3.63 3.45
N GLY A 39 8.92 2.35 3.48
CA GLY A 39 8.12 1.11 3.34
C GLY A 39 7.21 0.71 4.50
N ASP A 40 6.67 1.68 5.24
CA ASP A 40 5.92 1.40 6.48
C ASP A 40 4.42 1.16 6.27
N MET A 41 3.86 1.54 5.12
CA MET A 41 2.45 1.23 4.80
C MET A 41 2.30 -0.09 4.05
N MET A 42 3.33 -0.50 3.31
CA MET A 42 3.38 -1.72 2.51
C MET A 42 4.85 -2.14 2.51
N GLY A 43 5.21 -3.10 3.37
CA GLY A 43 6.56 -3.68 3.35
C GLY A 43 6.87 -4.23 1.95
N GLU A 44 8.12 -4.05 1.52
CA GLU A 44 8.61 -4.32 0.15
C GLU A 44 7.90 -3.50 -0.94
N ASP A 45 8.58 -3.24 -2.07
CA ASP A 45 8.04 -2.40 -3.13
C ASP A 45 6.69 -2.99 -3.61
N PHE A 46 5.65 -2.15 -3.76
CA PHE A 46 4.34 -2.61 -4.27
C PHE A 46 4.47 -3.44 -5.55
N ALA A 47 5.48 -3.11 -6.37
CA ALA A 47 5.85 -3.87 -7.55
C ALA A 47 6.21 -5.33 -7.26
N ASP A 48 6.92 -5.60 -6.16
CA ASP A 48 7.31 -6.95 -5.73
C ASP A 48 6.08 -7.74 -5.28
N SER A 49 5.16 -7.13 -4.52
CA SER A 49 3.90 -7.77 -4.11
C SER A 49 2.97 -8.16 -5.27
N MET A 50 3.20 -7.54 -6.44
CA MET A 50 2.43 -7.73 -7.66
C MET A 50 3.22 -8.54 -8.71
N ASP A 51 4.41 -9.04 -8.36
CA ASP A 51 5.20 -9.86 -9.25
C ASP A 51 4.60 -11.27 -9.34
N ALA A 52 4.10 -11.60 -10.53
CA ALA A 52 3.58 -12.93 -10.83
C ALA A 52 4.62 -14.05 -10.64
N SER A 53 5.92 -13.72 -10.59
CA SER A 53 6.99 -14.66 -10.29
C SER A 53 6.99 -15.13 -8.83
N GLN A 54 6.53 -14.31 -7.86
CA GLN A 54 6.40 -14.74 -6.47
C GLN A 54 5.39 -15.90 -6.34
N PHE A 55 4.27 -15.82 -7.06
CA PHE A 55 3.29 -16.91 -7.11
C PHE A 55 3.87 -18.21 -7.69
N MET A 56 4.89 -18.11 -8.54
CA MET A 56 5.59 -19.30 -9.07
C MET A 56 6.46 -19.98 -8.03
N GLU A 57 6.89 -19.30 -6.97
CA GLU A 57 7.61 -19.93 -5.86
C GLU A 57 6.69 -20.85 -5.05
N GLU A 58 5.39 -20.59 -5.08
CA GLU A 58 4.36 -21.38 -4.40
C GLU A 58 3.82 -22.53 -5.27
N VAL A 59 4.12 -22.52 -6.58
CA VAL A 59 3.76 -23.59 -7.51
C VAL A 59 4.97 -24.49 -7.76
N GLY A 60 4.87 -25.75 -7.35
CA GLY A 60 5.86 -26.80 -7.58
C GLY A 60 5.85 -27.36 -9.00
N GLU A 61 5.67 -28.67 -9.14
CA GLU A 61 5.75 -29.34 -10.44
C GLU A 61 4.48 -29.11 -11.27
N ALA A 62 4.52 -28.15 -12.19
CA ALA A 62 3.47 -27.93 -13.20
C ALA A 62 3.74 -28.73 -14.48
N GLU A 63 2.67 -29.17 -15.16
CA GLU A 63 2.76 -29.98 -16.38
C GLU A 63 2.67 -29.12 -17.64
N LEU A 64 3.59 -29.33 -18.59
CA LEU A 64 3.54 -28.64 -19.89
C LEU A 64 2.37 -29.17 -20.72
N VAL A 65 1.42 -28.28 -21.03
CA VAL A 65 0.27 -28.55 -21.88
C VAL A 65 0.61 -28.32 -23.36
N GLY A 66 1.33 -27.23 -23.66
CA GLY A 66 1.66 -26.89 -25.04
C GLY A 66 2.20 -25.48 -25.23
N GLU A 67 2.12 -24.99 -26.47
CA GLU A 67 2.49 -23.63 -26.85
C GLU A 67 1.24 -22.82 -27.20
N GLU A 68 1.14 -21.59 -26.69
CA GLU A 68 0.03 -20.68 -26.94
C GLU A 68 0.52 -19.24 -27.09
N THR A 69 -0.24 -18.39 -27.78
CA THR A 69 0.07 -16.95 -27.89
C THR A 69 -0.88 -16.16 -27.00
N ILE A 70 -0.35 -15.47 -25.98
CA ILE A 70 -1.11 -14.63 -25.05
C ILE A 70 -0.66 -13.18 -25.20
N ASN A 71 -1.59 -12.25 -25.41
CA ASN A 71 -1.30 -10.82 -25.59
C ASN A 71 -0.24 -10.52 -26.68
N GLY A 72 -0.18 -11.37 -27.71
CA GLY A 72 0.80 -11.24 -28.81
C GLY A 72 2.19 -11.81 -28.50
N ILE A 73 2.37 -12.49 -27.37
CA ILE A 73 3.62 -13.09 -26.92
C ILE A 73 3.51 -14.61 -27.06
N ASP A 74 4.52 -15.24 -27.64
CA ASP A 74 4.60 -16.70 -27.71
C ASP A 74 4.99 -17.29 -26.35
N THR A 75 4.15 -18.20 -25.84
CA THR A 75 4.26 -18.75 -24.48
C THR A 75 4.27 -20.28 -24.47
N LEU A 76 4.83 -20.83 -23.40
CA LEU A 76 4.64 -22.20 -22.96
C LEU A 76 3.54 -22.21 -21.90
N HIS A 77 2.50 -23.00 -22.14
CA HIS A 77 1.36 -23.15 -21.25
C HIS A 77 1.59 -24.37 -20.35
N TYR A 78 1.58 -24.15 -19.03
CA TYR A 78 1.61 -25.18 -18.02
C TYR A 78 0.32 -25.16 -17.19
N THR A 79 -0.10 -26.32 -16.71
CA THR A 79 -1.25 -26.47 -15.81
C THR A 79 -0.82 -27.18 -14.53
N PHE A 80 -1.51 -26.91 -13.43
CA PHE A 80 -1.26 -27.50 -12.12
C PHE A 80 -2.56 -27.64 -11.33
N ASP A 81 -2.55 -28.50 -10.31
CA ASP A 81 -3.63 -28.68 -9.35
C ASP A 81 -3.14 -28.44 -7.91
N GLU A 82 -3.99 -28.64 -6.91
CA GLU A 82 -3.64 -28.42 -5.51
C GLU A 82 -2.42 -29.22 -5.03
N THR A 83 -2.09 -30.34 -5.70
CA THR A 83 -0.96 -31.17 -5.30
C THR A 83 0.39 -30.56 -5.65
N ALA A 84 0.40 -29.60 -6.57
CA ALA A 84 1.59 -28.82 -6.92
C ALA A 84 1.80 -27.62 -5.99
N LEU A 85 0.79 -27.21 -5.22
CA LEU A 85 0.87 -26.04 -4.35
C LEU A 85 1.74 -26.31 -3.11
N GLN A 86 2.51 -25.30 -2.72
CA GLN A 86 3.41 -25.34 -1.57
C GLN A 86 3.09 -24.20 -0.59
N ASN A 87 3.71 -24.26 0.59
CA ASN A 87 3.62 -23.23 1.63
C ASN A 87 2.16 -22.88 1.98
N GLU A 88 1.81 -21.60 2.03
CA GLU A 88 0.51 -21.10 2.47
C GLU A 88 -0.63 -21.51 1.52
N MET A 89 -0.34 -21.69 0.22
CA MET A 89 -1.31 -22.18 -0.76
C MET A 89 -1.63 -23.69 -0.64
N SER A 90 -0.88 -24.45 0.17
CA SER A 90 -1.19 -25.87 0.41
C SER A 90 -2.43 -26.10 1.30
N GLU A 91 -2.98 -25.04 1.90
CA GLU A 91 -4.19 -25.12 2.73
C GLU A 91 -5.50 -25.08 1.94
N LEU A 92 -5.43 -25.01 0.61
CA LEU A 92 -6.62 -25.05 -0.25
C LEU A 92 -7.25 -26.46 -0.26
N ASN A 93 -8.57 -26.51 -0.17
CA ASN A 93 -9.36 -27.74 -0.29
C ASN A 93 -9.25 -28.36 -1.70
N TRP A 94 -9.20 -27.49 -2.71
CA TRP A 94 -8.93 -27.83 -4.10
C TRP A 94 -8.42 -26.59 -4.82
N ALA A 95 -7.63 -26.79 -5.87
CA ALA A 95 -7.17 -25.72 -6.73
C ALA A 95 -6.86 -26.26 -8.13
N GLN A 96 -7.06 -25.42 -9.13
CA GLN A 96 -6.56 -25.65 -10.48
C GLN A 96 -6.03 -24.33 -11.02
N GLY A 97 -4.89 -24.38 -11.69
CA GLY A 97 -4.32 -23.18 -12.30
C GLY A 97 -3.57 -23.45 -13.58
N ASP A 98 -3.34 -22.34 -14.27
CA ASP A 98 -2.63 -22.27 -15.53
C ASP A 98 -1.60 -21.14 -15.45
N VAL A 99 -0.38 -21.42 -15.91
CA VAL A 99 0.68 -20.43 -16.08
C VAL A 99 1.19 -20.42 -17.51
N TYR A 100 1.37 -19.22 -18.04
CA TYR A 100 1.84 -18.99 -19.40
C TYR A 100 3.18 -18.25 -19.31
N ILE A 101 4.26 -18.94 -19.68
CA ILE A 101 5.63 -18.39 -19.58
C ILE A 101 6.10 -17.99 -20.99
N ALA A 102 6.57 -16.76 -21.16
CA ALA A 102 7.10 -16.29 -22.43
C ALA A 102 8.30 -17.14 -22.88
N LYS A 103 8.27 -17.63 -24.13
CA LYS A 103 9.38 -18.39 -24.73
C LYS A 103 10.66 -17.56 -24.84
N GLU A 104 10.48 -16.26 -25.05
CA GLU A 104 11.56 -15.27 -25.03
C GLU A 104 11.49 -14.47 -23.73
N GLY A 105 12.61 -14.37 -23.01
CA GLY A 105 12.70 -13.62 -21.75
C GLY A 105 12.29 -14.39 -20.50
N ASN A 106 11.58 -15.52 -20.62
CA ASN A 106 11.26 -16.43 -19.51
C ASN A 106 10.59 -15.74 -18.30
N TYR A 107 9.54 -14.96 -18.58
CA TYR A 107 8.71 -14.31 -17.57
C TYR A 107 7.25 -14.78 -17.69
N VAL A 108 6.50 -14.65 -16.59
CA VAL A 108 5.08 -15.01 -16.55
C VAL A 108 4.26 -13.98 -17.32
N VAL A 109 3.58 -14.38 -18.39
CA VAL A 109 2.67 -13.53 -19.17
C VAL A 109 1.27 -13.53 -18.55
N ARG A 110 0.84 -14.69 -18.06
CA ARG A 110 -0.45 -14.88 -17.40
C ARG A 110 -0.32 -15.94 -16.32
N PHE A 111 -0.95 -15.66 -15.19
CA PHE A 111 -1.22 -16.63 -14.12
C PHE A 111 -2.72 -16.62 -13.84
N ARG A 112 -3.35 -17.79 -13.83
CA ARG A 112 -4.75 -17.95 -13.45
C ARG A 112 -4.86 -19.12 -12.50
N MET A 113 -5.54 -18.92 -11.38
CA MET A 113 -5.86 -19.98 -10.44
C MET A 113 -7.31 -19.83 -9.98
N GLU A 114 -8.00 -20.95 -9.86
CA GLU A 114 -9.27 -21.06 -9.17
C GLU A 114 -9.15 -22.13 -8.09
N GLY A 115 -9.79 -21.90 -6.96
CA GLY A 115 -9.72 -22.83 -5.85
C GLY A 115 -10.76 -22.54 -4.78
N GLU A 116 -10.73 -23.36 -3.74
CA GLU A 116 -11.50 -23.15 -2.52
C GLU A 116 -10.61 -23.40 -1.33
N GLY A 117 -10.67 -22.54 -0.32
CA GLY A 117 -9.88 -22.70 0.89
C GLY A 117 -10.31 -21.75 1.99
N ASN A 118 -9.49 -21.70 3.03
CA ASN A 118 -9.70 -20.78 4.13
C ASN A 118 -9.48 -19.34 3.66
N VAL A 119 -10.54 -18.52 3.70
CA VAL A 119 -10.50 -17.09 3.34
C VAL A 119 -10.64 -16.18 4.56
N SER A 120 -10.55 -16.75 5.76
CA SER A 120 -10.77 -16.02 7.01
C SER A 120 -9.76 -14.90 7.19
N ASP A 121 -8.49 -15.12 6.84
CA ASP A 121 -7.42 -14.12 6.99
C ASP A 121 -7.62 -12.93 6.04
N ALA A 122 -7.99 -13.22 4.78
CA ALA A 122 -8.31 -12.18 3.80
C ALA A 122 -9.52 -11.33 4.22
N LEU A 123 -10.52 -11.94 4.89
CA LEU A 123 -11.69 -11.23 5.41
C LEU A 123 -11.40 -10.47 6.72
N MET A 124 -10.53 -10.99 7.58
CA MET A 124 -10.09 -10.30 8.80
C MET A 124 -9.32 -9.01 8.47
N ALA A 125 -8.57 -8.96 7.36
CA ALA A 125 -7.95 -7.72 6.88
C ALA A 125 -8.98 -6.64 6.48
N LEU A 126 -10.24 -7.03 6.22
CA LEU A 126 -11.31 -6.13 5.79
C LEU A 126 -12.31 -5.79 6.91
N ASP A 127 -12.33 -6.55 8.00
CA ASP A 127 -13.25 -6.33 9.13
C ASP A 127 -12.47 -5.82 10.36
N GLN A 128 -12.66 -4.54 10.69
CA GLN A 128 -12.10 -3.94 11.91
C GLN A 128 -12.91 -4.29 13.18
N GLY A 129 -13.94 -5.15 13.07
CA GLY A 129 -14.84 -5.50 14.17
C GLY A 129 -14.94 -7.01 14.41
N ASP A 130 -14.51 -7.43 15.61
CA ASP A 130 -14.63 -8.79 16.16
C ASP A 130 -13.77 -9.89 15.51
N THR A 131 -13.10 -10.64 16.38
CA THR A 131 -12.37 -11.86 16.02
C THR A 131 -13.34 -12.90 15.46
N MET A 132 -13.31 -13.11 14.13
CA MET A 132 -13.98 -14.24 13.49
C MET A 132 -13.41 -15.53 14.11
N THR A 133 -14.24 -16.28 14.85
CA THR A 133 -13.81 -17.54 15.51
C THR A 133 -14.09 -18.78 14.66
N GLU A 134 -14.78 -18.63 13.53
CA GLU A 134 -15.12 -19.72 12.62
C GLU A 134 -14.29 -19.61 11.33
N THR A 135 -13.71 -20.74 10.90
CA THR A 135 -13.03 -20.85 9.61
C THR A 135 -14.06 -20.67 8.49
N LEU A 136 -13.90 -19.61 7.70
CA LEU A 136 -14.69 -19.36 6.51
C LEU A 136 -14.01 -20.02 5.31
N ILE A 137 -14.75 -20.92 4.67
CA ILE A 137 -14.34 -21.53 3.40
C ILE A 137 -14.98 -20.74 2.26
N GLY A 138 -14.14 -20.26 1.34
CA GLY A 138 -14.56 -19.43 0.22
C GLY A 138 -13.95 -19.89 -1.09
N GLN A 139 -14.62 -19.56 -2.20
CA GLN A 139 -14.05 -19.71 -3.53
C GLN A 139 -13.14 -18.53 -3.83
N MET A 140 -12.02 -18.82 -4.47
CA MET A 140 -11.04 -17.83 -4.88
C MET A 140 -10.76 -17.98 -6.37
N VAL A 141 -10.69 -16.84 -7.06
CA VAL A 141 -10.25 -16.76 -8.45
C VAL A 141 -9.21 -15.67 -8.52
N ILE A 142 -7.98 -16.05 -8.85
CA ILE A 142 -6.86 -15.14 -9.04
C ILE A 142 -6.53 -15.15 -10.52
N GLN A 143 -6.44 -13.96 -11.12
CA GLN A 143 -5.96 -13.81 -12.48
C GLN A 143 -5.05 -12.59 -12.56
N MET A 144 -3.84 -12.82 -13.08
CA MET A 144 -2.85 -11.81 -13.39
C MET A 144 -2.49 -11.89 -14.86
N ASP A 145 -2.44 -10.74 -15.50
CA ASP A 145 -2.16 -10.57 -16.92
C ASP A 145 -1.12 -9.48 -17.10
N ILE A 146 0.02 -9.84 -17.69
CA ILE A 146 0.99 -8.86 -18.14
C ILE A 146 0.62 -8.42 -19.56
N SER A 147 0.52 -7.11 -19.73
CA SER A 147 0.28 -6.45 -21.01
C SER A 147 1.16 -5.21 -21.13
N ASN A 148 1.28 -4.64 -22.33
CA ASN A 148 2.07 -3.43 -22.62
C ASN A 148 3.55 -3.55 -22.20
N ILE A 149 4.20 -4.62 -22.64
CA ILE A 149 5.57 -4.97 -22.24
C ILE A 149 6.58 -4.01 -22.87
N ASN A 150 7.50 -3.50 -22.05
CA ASN A 150 8.51 -2.51 -22.45
C ASN A 150 7.90 -1.22 -23.02
N GLU A 151 6.63 -0.95 -22.75
CA GLU A 151 6.01 0.32 -23.09
C GLU A 151 6.28 1.36 -22.00
N PRO A 152 6.52 2.63 -22.37
CA PRO A 152 6.71 3.68 -21.39
C PRO A 152 5.43 3.89 -20.59
N VAL A 153 5.52 3.71 -19.28
CA VAL A 153 4.45 4.09 -18.35
C VAL A 153 4.63 5.54 -17.93
N ASN A 154 3.54 6.31 -17.95
CA ASN A 154 3.53 7.66 -17.41
C ASN A 154 2.97 7.62 -15.99
N ILE A 155 3.86 7.67 -15.01
CA ILE A 155 3.50 7.66 -13.59
C ILE A 155 3.37 9.11 -13.15
N THR A 156 2.18 9.51 -12.71
CA THR A 156 1.89 10.87 -12.23
C THR A 156 1.34 10.79 -10.81
N ILE A 157 1.68 11.78 -9.99
CA ILE A 157 1.04 11.95 -8.67
C ILE A 157 -0.47 12.14 -8.91
N PRO A 158 -1.35 11.45 -8.16
CA PRO A 158 -2.79 11.68 -8.24
C PRO A 158 -3.12 13.15 -8.01
N GLU A 159 -4.13 13.70 -8.69
CA GLU A 159 -4.46 15.14 -8.57
C GLU A 159 -4.74 15.55 -7.11
N ALA A 160 -5.39 14.67 -6.33
CA ALA A 160 -5.63 14.86 -4.91
C ALA A 160 -4.35 14.98 -4.06
N CYS A 161 -3.22 14.52 -4.60
CA CYS A 161 -1.92 14.42 -3.95
C CYS A 161 -0.90 15.45 -4.45
N GLU A 162 -1.23 16.35 -5.39
CA GLU A 162 -0.25 17.29 -5.96
C GLU A 162 0.45 18.19 -4.91
N ASN A 163 -0.24 18.47 -3.79
CA ASN A 163 0.28 19.28 -2.68
C ASN A 163 0.70 18.44 -1.45
N SER A 164 0.80 17.12 -1.62
CA SER A 164 1.15 16.21 -0.53
C SER A 164 2.61 15.76 -0.69
N GLY A 165 3.35 15.72 0.43
CA GLY A 165 4.80 15.47 0.45
C GLY A 165 5.58 16.60 1.12
N ALA A 166 6.74 16.27 1.70
CA ALA A 166 7.51 17.19 2.55
C ALA A 166 7.90 18.50 1.85
N GLY A 167 8.15 18.47 0.53
CA GLY A 167 8.52 19.64 -0.26
C GLY A 167 7.36 20.55 -0.71
N ASN A 168 6.11 20.09 -0.62
CA ASN A 168 4.90 20.80 -1.07
C ASN A 168 3.81 20.92 0.00
N SER A 169 4.12 20.55 1.25
CA SER A 169 3.21 20.65 2.38
C SER A 169 2.68 22.08 2.57
N GLU A 170 1.37 22.21 2.81
CA GLU A 170 0.74 23.47 3.23
C GLU A 170 1.32 23.96 4.57
N TYR A 171 1.94 23.06 5.33
CA TYR A 171 2.49 23.30 6.66
C TYR A 171 4.02 23.31 6.65
N PRO A 172 4.66 24.14 7.50
CA PRO A 172 6.11 24.16 7.63
C PRO A 172 6.61 22.79 8.12
N ILE A 173 7.67 22.28 7.51
CA ILE A 173 8.33 21.03 7.87
C ILE A 173 9.83 21.32 8.08
N LEU A 174 10.47 20.58 8.98
CA LEU A 174 11.92 20.68 9.20
C LEU A 174 12.69 20.14 7.98
N GLU A 175 13.80 20.78 7.63
CA GLU A 175 14.57 20.43 6.41
C GLU A 175 15.15 19.01 6.42
N ASP A 176 15.35 18.43 7.62
CA ASP A 176 15.90 17.10 7.86
C ASP A 176 14.81 16.05 8.14
N ALA A 177 13.56 16.33 7.77
CA ALA A 177 12.46 15.38 7.95
C ALA A 177 12.71 14.07 7.20
N ALA A 178 12.65 12.95 7.92
CA ALA A 178 12.70 11.58 7.44
C ALA A 178 11.40 10.84 7.83
N GLU A 179 11.13 9.68 7.21
CA GLU A 179 9.91 8.88 7.49
C GLU A 179 8.63 9.73 7.48
N TYR A 180 8.56 10.68 6.55
CA TYR A 180 7.47 11.63 6.46
C TYR A 180 6.19 10.98 5.97
N SER A 181 5.12 11.18 6.74
CA SER A 181 3.77 10.80 6.36
C SER A 181 2.79 11.94 6.63
N SER A 182 1.85 12.11 5.71
CA SER A 182 0.80 13.13 5.85
C SER A 182 -0.53 12.59 5.37
N PHE A 183 -1.58 12.95 6.09
CA PHE A 183 -2.94 12.59 5.78
C PHE A 183 -3.91 13.66 6.29
N GLY A 184 -4.52 14.41 5.36
CA GLY A 184 -5.42 15.50 5.70
C GLY A 184 -4.77 16.54 6.64
N SER A 185 -5.30 16.63 7.85
CA SER A 185 -4.80 17.52 8.92
C SER A 185 -3.73 16.88 9.81
N PHE A 186 -3.24 15.70 9.49
CA PHE A 186 -2.24 14.98 10.28
C PHE A 186 -0.91 14.93 9.53
N VAL A 187 0.16 15.28 10.23
CA VAL A 187 1.54 15.19 9.74
C VAL A 187 2.35 14.42 10.76
N THR A 188 3.15 13.45 10.32
CA THR A 188 4.08 12.71 11.17
C THR A 188 5.40 12.52 10.47
N TYR A 189 6.51 12.64 11.18
CA TYR A 189 7.85 12.37 10.65
C TYR A 189 8.89 12.31 11.76
N THR A 190 10.11 11.92 11.40
CA THR A 190 11.28 11.88 12.29
C THR A 190 12.35 12.88 11.86
N THR A 191 13.19 13.33 12.79
CA THR A 191 14.16 14.42 12.55
C THR A 191 15.40 14.28 13.44
N GLU A 192 16.55 14.78 12.99
CA GLU A 192 17.77 14.91 13.80
C GLU A 192 17.79 16.24 14.59
N THR A 193 16.83 17.14 14.31
CA THR A 193 16.67 18.40 15.04
C THR A 193 16.35 18.15 16.50
N ALA A 194 17.06 18.85 17.39
CA ALA A 194 16.88 18.70 18.83
C ALA A 194 15.44 19.03 19.26
N PHE A 195 14.88 18.23 20.17
CA PHE A 195 13.48 18.33 20.60
C PHE A 195 13.01 19.74 20.99
N ALA A 196 13.87 20.49 21.69
CA ALA A 196 13.56 21.86 22.11
C ALA A 196 13.35 22.82 20.92
N ASP A 197 14.07 22.58 19.82
CA ASP A 197 13.98 23.38 18.61
C ASP A 197 12.77 22.98 17.76
N ILE A 198 12.34 21.70 17.79
CA ILE A 198 11.14 21.21 17.10
C ILE A 198 9.89 21.98 17.54
N VAL A 199 9.60 21.99 18.85
CA VAL A 199 8.38 22.62 19.38
C VAL A 199 8.38 24.12 19.09
N THR A 200 9.54 24.77 19.28
CA THR A 200 9.73 26.19 19.01
C THR A 200 9.48 26.51 17.53
N PHE A 201 10.05 25.71 16.62
CA PHE A 201 9.88 25.87 15.19
C PHE A 201 8.41 25.88 14.78
N TYR A 202 7.62 24.90 15.24
CA TYR A 202 6.20 24.82 14.90
C TYR A 202 5.39 25.95 15.51
N GLN A 203 5.58 26.25 16.80
CA GLN A 203 4.86 27.33 17.46
C GLN A 203 5.09 28.68 16.76
N GLU A 204 6.33 29.00 16.37
CA GLU A 204 6.64 30.27 15.71
C GLU A 204 6.14 30.33 14.27
N ASN A 205 6.43 29.30 13.46
CA ASN A 205 6.10 29.31 12.03
C ASN A 205 4.60 29.19 11.78
N LEU A 206 3.88 28.39 12.57
CA LEU A 206 2.43 28.25 12.44
C LEU A 206 1.69 29.45 13.05
N ALA A 207 2.16 30.02 14.17
CA ALA A 207 1.57 31.25 14.71
C ALA A 207 1.71 32.44 13.75
N ALA A 208 2.83 32.54 13.03
CA ALA A 208 3.01 33.54 11.97
C ALA A 208 1.99 33.40 10.83
N GLN A 209 1.43 32.20 10.64
CA GLN A 209 0.38 31.89 9.67
C GLN A 209 -1.03 31.94 10.26
N GLY A 210 -1.17 32.34 11.54
CA GLY A 210 -2.45 32.53 12.23
C GLY A 210 -2.98 31.31 12.98
N TRP A 211 -2.26 30.18 12.95
CA TRP A 211 -2.64 29.01 13.75
C TRP A 211 -2.44 29.26 15.25
N VAL A 212 -3.32 28.67 16.06
CA VAL A 212 -3.28 28.76 17.51
C VAL A 212 -2.89 27.39 18.06
N TYR A 213 -1.79 27.35 18.82
CA TYR A 213 -1.33 26.15 19.52
C TYR A 213 -2.26 25.80 20.69
N ASP A 214 -2.73 24.55 20.74
CA ASP A 214 -3.57 24.04 21.83
C ASP A 214 -2.71 23.29 22.85
N GLU A 215 -2.30 23.99 23.91
CA GLU A 215 -1.52 23.41 25.01
C GLU A 215 -2.26 22.29 25.76
N GLY A 216 -3.60 22.28 25.77
CA GLY A 216 -4.41 21.34 26.53
C GLY A 216 -4.51 19.96 25.88
N GLU A 217 -4.52 19.94 24.54
CA GLU A 217 -4.58 18.72 23.74
C GLU A 217 -3.19 18.24 23.29
N SER A 218 -2.19 19.13 23.27
CA SER A 218 -0.81 18.78 22.91
C SER A 218 -0.11 17.96 23.98
N LEU A 219 0.67 16.97 23.54
CA LEU A 219 1.35 16.01 24.40
C LEU A 219 2.85 15.95 24.06
N ILE A 220 3.68 16.01 25.08
CA ILE A 220 5.11 15.75 24.98
C ILE A 220 5.40 14.41 25.64
N LEU A 221 5.91 13.47 24.85
CA LEU A 221 6.31 12.14 25.30
C LEU A 221 7.82 12.09 25.45
N GLU A 222 8.27 11.81 26.68
CA GLU A 222 9.67 11.49 27.03
C GLU A 222 10.73 12.51 26.56
N ASN A 223 10.32 13.74 26.20
CA ASN A 223 11.16 14.78 25.57
C ASN A 223 11.84 14.34 24.27
N SER A 224 11.27 13.37 23.56
CA SER A 224 11.74 12.93 22.25
C SER A 224 10.64 12.97 21.20
N THR A 225 9.36 12.85 21.58
CA THR A 225 8.23 12.93 20.66
C THR A 225 7.28 14.05 21.07
N ALA A 226 6.98 14.93 20.12
CA ALA A 226 6.03 16.03 20.27
C ALA A 226 4.79 15.74 19.43
N LEU A 227 3.64 15.61 20.09
CA LEU A 227 2.33 15.60 19.47
C LEU A 227 1.70 16.98 19.70
N MET A 228 1.64 17.80 18.67
CA MET A 228 1.22 19.19 18.73
C MET A 228 -0.09 19.40 17.99
N TYR A 229 -1.05 20.03 18.64
CA TYR A 229 -2.34 20.38 18.05
C TYR A 229 -2.41 21.89 17.79
N PHE A 230 -2.91 22.23 16.61
CA PHE A 230 -3.12 23.60 16.17
C PHE A 230 -4.52 23.77 15.60
N THR A 231 -5.08 24.97 15.76
CA THR A 231 -6.38 25.35 15.22
C THR A 231 -6.30 26.66 14.42
N LEU A 232 -7.02 26.73 13.31
CA LEU A 232 -7.19 27.94 12.52
C LEU A 232 -8.61 27.95 11.95
N ASP A 233 -9.46 28.81 12.53
CA ASP A 233 -10.91 28.84 12.30
C ASP A 233 -11.56 27.48 12.59
N GLU A 234 -12.16 26.82 11.59
CA GLU A 234 -12.74 25.48 11.70
C GLU A 234 -11.75 24.36 11.33
N ARG A 235 -10.51 24.71 10.96
CA ARG A 235 -9.47 23.75 10.58
C ARG A 235 -8.65 23.35 11.81
N THR A 236 -8.32 22.07 11.87
CA THR A 236 -7.34 21.53 12.82
C THR A 236 -6.10 21.07 12.08
N LEU A 237 -4.98 21.01 12.80
CA LEU A 237 -3.73 20.42 12.35
C LEU A 237 -3.11 19.68 13.55
N THR A 238 -2.68 18.46 13.32
CA THR A 238 -1.97 17.63 14.29
C THR A 238 -0.61 17.28 13.70
N VAL A 239 0.45 17.66 14.40
CA VAL A 239 1.82 17.40 13.99
C VAL A 239 2.45 16.47 15.02
N THR A 240 2.93 15.32 14.58
CA THR A 240 3.70 14.38 15.39
C THR A 240 5.15 14.38 14.90
N VAL A 241 6.09 14.76 15.75
CA VAL A 241 7.51 14.75 15.37
C VAL A 241 8.29 14.01 16.42
N THR A 242 9.16 13.10 15.99
CA THR A 242 10.07 12.36 16.87
C THR A 242 11.52 12.70 16.57
N GLU A 243 12.27 13.14 17.57
CA GLU A 243 13.72 13.26 17.53
C GLU A 243 14.35 11.86 17.50
N ILE A 244 15.11 11.56 16.44
CA ILE A 244 15.98 10.38 16.39
C ILE A 244 17.27 10.78 17.10
N SER A 245 17.38 10.45 18.38
CA SER A 245 18.59 10.72 19.16
C SER A 245 19.80 10.01 18.54
N GLY A 246 20.83 10.76 18.16
CA GLY A 246 22.16 10.25 17.83
C GLY A 246 22.97 9.81 19.04
#